data_AF-A0A833QK11-F1
#
_entry.id   AF-A0A833QK11-F1
#
_cell.length_a   1.000
_cell.length_b   1.000
_cell.length_c   1.000
_cell.angle_alpha   90.00
_cell.angle_beta   90.00
_cell.angle_gamma   90.00
#
_symmetry.space_group_name_H-M   'P 1'
#
loop_
_entity.id
_entity.type
_entity.pdbx_description
1 polymer ?
#
loop_
_entity_poly.entity_id
_entity_poly.type
_entity_poly.pdbx_seq_one_letter_code
_entity_poly.pdbx_strand_id
1 'polypeptide(L)'
;MAAGTHRSRFPFLLVSLSFLSLFLLYNNFLSLPLDTSPPRYTTDSSHHTTTDSSHHTTDSSHHSSTSLLPSSPSLSARHILFGIASTSRSIIHRIPLISLWWDPSVRLFVFVDSPPLTLRKRRIAENPFPFPVLESANASHFPYSFRRGLRSGIRVARIVKELIERSDISKKEVRWIVLGDDDTVFILTNLLETLDKYDWREWHYIGGRSEMWEQNNVHGFNMAYGGSGIAISLPLAKVLARNIDSCIERYHYLFGSDGRILACLAELGVQLTHEPGFHQIDMHGDISGLLSSHPLNPLVSLHHFDQVDPIFPFLNRTASVAHLMTSVRRDPRRALQKMVCYDRPRNRTVSIAWGYSVSVFDGNMLLLDLLSVEKTFFPWVRGPNGEEAYMFNTRDSRRREKCKSPATFFLKNVASSGSGNRTRIVNRYSRYMPGWCLWTASMKNLRLISVRSQRLEQFKGKPVRRHCCDVLPSSTEYKMKVNIRECKEGELIAMHT
;
A
#
# COMPACT_ATOMS: atom_id res chain seq x y z
N MET A 1 -25.02 45.60 -60.95
CA MET A 1 -25.26 44.87 -62.22
C MET A 1 -25.46 43.40 -61.87
N ALA A 2 -26.47 42.77 -62.46
CA ALA A 2 -26.97 41.44 -62.13
C ALA A 2 -26.13 40.30 -62.74
N ALA A 3 -26.22 39.12 -62.10
CA ALA A 3 -26.14 37.73 -62.60
C ALA A 3 -25.54 36.85 -61.48
N GLY A 4 -26.01 35.66 -61.08
CA GLY A 4 -26.89 34.69 -61.71
C GLY A 4 -26.27 33.28 -61.61
N THR A 5 -26.85 32.42 -60.76
CA THR A 5 -26.90 30.93 -60.79
C THR A 5 -25.62 30.06 -60.73
N HIS A 6 -25.50 29.20 -59.69
CA HIS A 6 -25.74 27.74 -59.76
C HIS A 6 -25.48 27.05 -58.40
N ARG A 7 -26.49 26.37 -57.85
CA ARG A 7 -26.39 25.47 -56.67
C ARG A 7 -26.09 24.05 -57.17
N SER A 8 -24.98 23.43 -56.76
CA SER A 8 -24.76 21.99 -56.89
C SER A 8 -25.07 21.28 -55.57
N ARG A 9 -25.97 20.29 -55.63
CA ARG A 9 -26.30 19.38 -54.52
C ARG A 9 -25.30 18.23 -54.54
N PHE A 10 -24.15 18.36 -53.88
CA PHE A 10 -23.17 17.27 -53.79
C PHE A 10 -22.35 17.23 -52.48
N PRO A 11 -22.98 17.25 -51.27
CA PRO A 11 -22.30 16.64 -50.12
C PRO A 11 -23.13 15.63 -49.32
N PHE A 12 -24.42 15.43 -49.61
CA PHE A 12 -25.28 14.57 -48.76
C PHE A 12 -25.26 13.07 -49.12
N LEU A 13 -24.89 12.67 -50.33
CA LEU A 13 -24.86 11.23 -50.69
C LEU A 13 -23.66 10.48 -50.09
N LEU A 14 -22.48 11.12 -49.98
CA LEU A 14 -21.27 10.46 -49.46
C LEU A 14 -21.30 10.21 -47.96
N VAL A 15 -22.06 10.99 -47.19
CA VAL A 15 -22.21 10.79 -45.73
C VAL A 15 -23.17 9.62 -45.43
N SER A 16 -24.18 9.40 -46.27
CA SER A 16 -25.17 8.33 -46.06
C SER A 16 -24.64 6.91 -46.31
N LEU A 17 -23.71 6.73 -47.26
CA LEU A 17 -23.12 5.43 -47.58
C LEU A 17 -22.15 4.93 -46.49
N SER A 18 -21.48 5.85 -45.78
CA SER A 18 -20.54 5.51 -44.71
C SER A 18 -21.25 4.96 -43.46
N PHE A 19 -22.43 5.50 -43.12
CA PHE A 19 -23.24 5.02 -42.00
C PHE A 19 -23.89 3.66 -42.26
N LEU A 20 -24.27 3.37 -43.51
CA LEU A 20 -24.84 2.08 -43.87
C LEU A 20 -23.81 0.93 -43.77
N SER A 21 -22.54 1.21 -44.07
CA SER A 21 -21.46 0.20 -43.92
C SER A 21 -21.12 -0.10 -42.45
N LEU A 22 -21.17 0.92 -41.57
CA LEU A 22 -20.94 0.73 -40.14
C LEU A 22 -22.09 -0.03 -39.47
N PHE A 23 -23.33 0.19 -39.89
CA PHE A 23 -24.51 -0.50 -39.35
C PHE A 23 -24.58 -1.97 -39.78
N LEU A 24 -24.12 -2.30 -40.99
CA LEU A 24 -24.03 -3.69 -41.47
C LEU A 24 -22.85 -4.46 -40.83
N LEU A 25 -21.74 -3.79 -40.50
CA LEU A 25 -20.64 -4.40 -39.73
C LEU A 25 -21.03 -4.64 -38.26
N TYR A 26 -21.78 -3.71 -37.65
CA TYR A 26 -22.24 -3.85 -36.26
C TYR A 26 -23.25 -4.99 -36.08
N ASN A 27 -24.18 -5.17 -37.02
CA ASN A 27 -25.17 -6.26 -36.94
C ASN A 27 -24.61 -7.66 -37.27
N ASN A 28 -23.51 -7.76 -38.04
CA ASN A 28 -22.87 -9.06 -38.30
C ASN A 28 -22.03 -9.57 -37.11
N PHE A 29 -21.65 -8.73 -36.15
CA PHE A 29 -20.93 -9.15 -34.94
C PHE A 29 -21.84 -9.62 -33.79
N LEU A 30 -23.15 -9.38 -33.89
CA LEU A 30 -24.15 -9.78 -32.88
C LEU A 30 -24.84 -11.13 -33.18
N SER A 31 -24.43 -11.85 -34.23
CA SER A 31 -25.03 -13.13 -34.63
C SER A 31 -24.04 -14.31 -34.65
N LEU A 32 -22.99 -14.27 -33.84
CA LEU A 32 -22.20 -15.47 -33.52
C LEU A 32 -22.87 -16.20 -32.34
N PRO A 33 -23.31 -17.46 -32.48
CA PRO A 33 -23.81 -18.22 -31.34
C PRO A 33 -22.65 -18.47 -30.37
N LEU A 34 -22.79 -18.04 -29.11
CA LEU A 34 -21.99 -18.61 -28.03
C LEU A 34 -22.45 -20.06 -27.84
N ASP A 35 -21.64 -21.02 -28.28
CA ASP A 35 -21.78 -22.43 -27.89
C ASP A 35 -21.41 -22.54 -26.40
N THR A 36 -22.44 -22.51 -25.55
CA THR A 36 -22.35 -22.77 -24.12
C THR A 36 -22.58 -24.25 -23.85
N SER A 37 -21.56 -25.06 -24.10
CA SER A 37 -21.49 -26.43 -23.61
C SER A 37 -20.26 -26.61 -22.68
N PRO A 38 -20.45 -27.02 -21.42
CA PRO A 38 -19.34 -27.24 -20.48
C PRO A 38 -18.57 -28.51 -20.86
N PRO A 39 -17.24 -28.58 -20.62
CA PRO A 39 -16.49 -29.79 -20.91
C PRO A 39 -16.94 -30.91 -19.97
N ARG A 40 -17.49 -31.98 -20.55
CA ARG A 40 -17.71 -33.26 -19.88
C ARG A 40 -16.35 -33.88 -19.55
N TYR A 41 -16.03 -33.98 -18.27
CA TYR A 41 -15.02 -34.92 -17.80
C TYR A 41 -15.56 -36.34 -18.00
N THR A 42 -15.04 -37.04 -19.00
CA THR A 42 -15.22 -38.47 -19.17
C THR A 42 -14.42 -39.20 -18.10
N THR A 43 -15.12 -39.77 -17.11
CA THR A 43 -14.59 -40.84 -16.27
C THR A 43 -14.50 -42.10 -17.11
N ASP A 44 -13.29 -42.47 -17.51
CA ASP A 44 -13.04 -43.76 -18.14
C ASP A 44 -13.04 -44.84 -17.05
N SER A 45 -14.07 -45.67 -17.08
CA SER A 45 -14.21 -46.86 -16.25
C SER A 45 -13.75 -48.04 -17.08
N SER A 46 -12.48 -48.42 -16.95
CA SER A 46 -12.00 -49.71 -17.41
C SER A 46 -12.12 -50.71 -16.27
N HIS A 47 -13.13 -51.57 -16.40
CA HIS A 47 -13.22 -52.85 -15.71
C HIS A 47 -11.96 -53.67 -16.01
N HIS A 48 -11.16 -53.94 -14.98
CA HIS A 48 -10.29 -55.12 -14.97
C HIS A 48 -10.68 -56.07 -13.85
N THR A 49 -10.90 -57.29 -14.29
CA THR A 49 -11.34 -58.50 -13.61
C THR A 49 -10.48 -58.86 -12.41
N THR A 50 -11.18 -59.21 -11.34
CA THR A 50 -10.69 -59.92 -10.17
C THR A 50 -10.11 -61.29 -10.53
N THR A 51 -8.89 -61.56 -10.08
CA THR A 51 -8.47 -62.92 -9.71
C THR A 51 -7.69 -62.88 -8.40
N ASP A 52 -8.16 -63.73 -7.52
CA ASP A 52 -7.79 -64.01 -6.14
C ASP A 52 -6.37 -64.62 -6.04
N SER A 53 -5.57 -64.21 -5.05
CA SER A 53 -4.75 -65.12 -4.21
C SER A 53 -3.77 -64.40 -3.25
N SER A 54 -4.00 -64.66 -1.97
CA SER A 54 -3.04 -64.95 -0.87
C SER A 54 -1.97 -63.94 -0.43
N HIS A 55 -2.16 -63.48 0.82
CA HIS A 55 -1.19 -63.42 1.94
C HIS A 55 0.29 -63.11 1.64
N HIS A 56 0.77 -61.98 2.15
CA HIS A 56 1.79 -61.95 3.21
C HIS A 56 1.92 -60.55 3.82
N THR A 57 1.71 -60.48 5.13
CA THR A 57 2.00 -59.34 6.00
C THR A 57 3.49 -59.26 6.28
N THR A 58 4.11 -58.13 5.95
CA THR A 58 5.36 -57.69 6.61
C THR A 58 5.27 -56.20 6.87
N ASP A 59 5.14 -55.89 8.16
CA ASP A 59 5.19 -54.59 8.78
C ASP A 59 6.63 -54.04 8.67
N SER A 60 6.80 -52.90 8.00
CA SER A 60 8.05 -52.16 7.98
C SER A 60 7.76 -50.68 8.23
N SER A 61 7.78 -50.33 9.51
CA SER A 61 7.74 -48.97 10.04
C SER A 61 8.94 -48.15 9.55
N HIS A 62 8.80 -47.47 8.42
CA HIS A 62 9.70 -46.39 8.06
C HIS A 62 9.34 -45.14 8.86
N HIS A 63 10.00 -44.97 10.00
CA HIS A 63 10.13 -43.67 10.65
C HIS A 63 10.95 -42.74 9.74
N SER A 64 10.27 -42.02 8.85
CA SER A 64 10.84 -40.84 8.21
C SER A 64 10.97 -39.75 9.27
N SER A 65 12.16 -39.65 9.84
CA SER A 65 12.62 -38.50 10.60
C SER A 65 12.72 -37.30 9.66
N THR A 66 11.64 -36.53 9.56
CA THR A 66 11.63 -35.23 8.90
C THR A 66 12.61 -34.33 9.66
N SER A 67 13.84 -34.20 9.15
CA SER A 67 14.83 -33.29 9.70
C SER A 67 14.25 -31.87 9.61
N LEU A 68 13.86 -31.30 10.75
CA LEU A 68 13.51 -29.90 10.86
C LEU A 68 14.74 -29.10 10.44
N LEU A 69 14.70 -28.52 9.24
CA LEU A 69 15.68 -27.53 8.80
C LEU A 69 15.81 -26.48 9.92
N PRO A 70 17.03 -26.16 10.39
CA PRO A 70 17.21 -25.16 11.43
C PRO A 70 16.58 -23.86 10.95
N SER A 71 15.67 -23.30 11.77
CA SER A 71 15.01 -22.04 11.49
C SER A 71 16.08 -20.99 11.25
N SER A 72 16.16 -20.48 10.02
CA SER A 72 17.04 -19.36 9.69
C SER A 72 16.79 -18.22 10.70
N PRO A 73 17.84 -17.59 11.24
CA PRO A 73 17.68 -16.55 12.26
C PRO A 73 16.80 -15.43 11.72
N SER A 74 15.88 -14.97 12.57
CA SER A 74 14.86 -13.97 12.22
C SER A 74 15.48 -12.74 11.57
N LEU A 75 14.79 -12.22 10.55
CA LEU A 75 15.21 -11.02 9.86
C LEU A 75 15.29 -9.83 10.83
N SER A 76 16.37 -9.08 10.76
CA SER A 76 16.61 -7.88 11.58
C SER A 76 17.11 -6.71 10.73
N ALA A 77 17.07 -5.51 11.31
CA ALA A 77 17.43 -4.24 10.67
C ALA A 77 18.77 -4.29 9.89
N ARG A 78 19.78 -4.97 10.43
CA ARG A 78 21.11 -5.08 9.79
C ARG A 78 21.07 -5.78 8.43
N HIS A 79 20.05 -6.60 8.16
CA HIS A 79 19.91 -7.33 6.90
C HIS A 79 19.25 -6.51 5.80
N ILE A 80 18.75 -5.33 6.12
CA ILE A 80 18.10 -4.42 5.17
C ILE A 80 19.08 -3.32 4.78
N LEU A 81 19.09 -3.00 3.48
CA LEU A 81 19.80 -1.85 2.95
C LEU A 81 18.84 -0.99 2.14
N PHE A 82 18.64 0.25 2.56
CA PHE A 82 17.80 1.22 1.86
C PHE A 82 18.59 2.03 0.83
N GLY A 83 17.99 2.19 -0.35
CA GLY A 83 18.36 3.20 -1.35
C GLY A 83 17.20 4.15 -1.57
N ILE A 84 17.30 5.36 -1.05
CA ILE A 84 16.24 6.37 -1.13
C ILE A 84 16.51 7.33 -2.30
N ALA A 85 15.58 7.45 -3.22
CA ALA A 85 15.65 8.41 -4.32
C ALA A 85 15.26 9.80 -3.82
N SER A 86 16.10 10.79 -4.09
CA SER A 86 15.85 12.19 -3.75
C SER A 86 16.46 13.13 -4.80
N THR A 87 16.32 14.43 -4.59
CA THR A 87 16.99 15.47 -5.38
C THR A 87 17.72 16.42 -4.46
N SER A 88 18.74 17.10 -4.97
CA SER A 88 19.45 18.19 -4.29
C SER A 88 18.52 19.30 -3.79
N ARG A 89 17.36 19.47 -4.43
CA ARG A 89 16.33 20.46 -4.11
C ARG A 89 15.39 19.99 -3.00
N SER A 90 14.94 18.74 -3.05
CA SER A 90 13.95 18.19 -2.11
C SER A 90 14.60 17.74 -0.80
N ILE A 91 15.81 17.16 -0.84
CA ILE A 91 16.42 16.45 0.30
C ILE A 91 16.42 17.27 1.60
N ILE A 92 16.72 18.57 1.53
CA ILE A 92 16.78 19.44 2.71
C ILE A 92 15.43 19.50 3.45
N HIS A 93 14.33 19.52 2.69
CA HIS A 93 12.97 19.56 3.23
C HIS A 93 12.45 18.15 3.62
N ARG A 94 13.11 17.10 3.14
CA ARG A 94 12.70 15.70 3.31
C ARG A 94 13.35 15.01 4.51
N ILE A 95 14.51 15.50 4.95
CA ILE A 95 15.20 14.96 6.14
C ILE A 95 14.28 14.81 7.36
N PRO A 96 13.43 15.80 7.72
CA PRO A 96 12.53 15.63 8.86
C PRO A 96 11.60 14.42 8.71
N LEU A 97 11.07 14.18 7.50
CA LEU A 97 10.14 13.08 7.22
C LEU A 97 10.86 11.72 7.25
N ILE A 98 12.02 11.62 6.60
CA ILE A 98 12.87 10.41 6.64
C ILE A 98 13.26 10.08 8.10
N SER A 99 13.59 11.10 8.89
CA SER A 99 14.00 10.93 10.29
C SER A 99 12.86 10.43 11.21
N LEU A 100 11.59 10.46 10.77
CA LEU A 100 10.48 9.93 11.57
C LEU A 100 10.43 8.41 11.58
N TRP A 101 10.98 7.75 10.56
CA TRP A 101 10.93 6.30 10.47
C TRP A 101 12.30 5.64 10.46
N TRP A 102 13.34 6.35 10.01
CA TRP A 102 14.69 5.80 9.98
C TRP A 102 15.23 5.57 11.39
N ASP A 103 15.87 4.41 11.56
CA ASP A 103 16.58 4.01 12.77
C ASP A 103 18.04 3.69 12.41
N PRO A 104 19.04 4.12 13.20
CA PRO A 104 20.46 3.89 12.91
C PRO A 104 20.87 2.42 12.78
N SER A 105 20.10 1.47 13.31
CA SER A 105 20.33 0.04 13.10
C SER A 105 20.06 -0.41 11.66
N VAL A 106 19.34 0.39 10.88
CA VAL A 106 19.06 0.16 9.47
C VAL A 106 20.00 1.00 8.61
N ARG A 107 20.65 0.33 7.65
CA ARG A 107 21.53 0.98 6.69
C ARG A 107 20.70 1.69 5.62
N LEU A 108 21.05 2.94 5.36
CA LEU A 108 20.32 3.80 4.43
C LEU A 108 21.30 4.70 3.68
N PHE A 109 21.13 4.81 2.37
CA PHE A 109 21.79 5.78 1.51
C PHE A 109 20.73 6.56 0.74
N VAL A 110 20.86 7.88 0.72
CA VAL A 110 19.99 8.75 -0.09
C VAL A 110 20.74 9.18 -1.34
N PHE A 111 20.14 8.99 -2.52
CA PHE A 111 20.73 9.30 -3.82
C PHE A 111 20.10 10.55 -4.42
N VAL A 112 20.91 11.59 -4.59
CA VAL A 112 20.54 12.88 -5.17
C VAL A 112 21.13 13.06 -6.57
N ASP A 113 20.59 14.01 -7.32
CA ASP A 113 21.03 14.35 -8.69
C ASP A 113 22.29 15.23 -8.75
N SER A 114 22.63 15.91 -7.65
CA SER A 114 23.84 16.72 -7.51
C SER A 114 24.10 17.01 -6.02
N PRO A 115 25.29 17.49 -5.63
CA PRO A 115 25.57 17.83 -4.24
C PRO A 115 24.61 18.92 -3.73
N PRO A 116 23.97 18.75 -2.55
CA PRO A 116 23.06 19.74 -1.99
C PRO A 116 23.71 21.13 -1.89
N LEU A 117 22.95 22.18 -2.22
CA LEU A 117 23.45 23.56 -2.26
C LEU A 117 24.07 24.02 -0.93
N THR A 118 23.57 23.50 0.21
CA THR A 118 24.10 23.77 1.55
C THR A 118 25.51 23.22 1.75
N LEU A 119 25.78 22.01 1.25
CA LEU A 119 27.10 21.40 1.23
C LEU A 119 28.05 22.17 0.30
N ARG A 120 27.55 22.57 -0.88
CA ARG A 120 28.33 23.31 -1.88
C ARG A 120 28.78 24.69 -1.39
N LYS A 121 27.92 25.40 -0.65
CA LYS A 121 28.21 26.74 -0.12
C LYS A 121 29.16 26.74 1.07
N ARG A 122 29.09 25.72 1.93
CA ARG A 122 29.82 25.71 3.20
C ARG A 122 31.18 24.99 3.15
N ARG A 123 31.57 24.36 2.03
CA ARG A 123 32.81 23.54 1.91
C ARG A 123 32.98 22.58 3.11
N ILE A 124 31.87 22.02 3.61
CA ILE A 124 31.90 21.13 4.77
C ILE A 124 32.43 19.77 4.29
N ALA A 125 33.54 19.32 4.85
CA ALA A 125 34.11 17.99 4.60
C ALA A 125 33.27 16.87 5.23
N GLU A 126 32.52 17.18 6.28
CA GLU A 126 31.64 16.26 7.01
C GLU A 126 30.19 16.33 6.52
N ASN A 127 29.55 15.17 6.41
CA ASN A 127 28.14 15.08 6.04
C ASN A 127 27.25 15.64 7.17
N PRO A 128 26.50 16.75 6.96
CA PRO A 128 25.67 17.37 8.00
C PRO A 128 24.35 16.62 8.22
N PHE A 129 24.09 15.57 7.44
CA PHE A 129 22.86 14.81 7.48
C PHE A 129 23.00 13.60 8.41
N PRO A 130 21.90 13.18 9.05
CA PRO A 130 21.92 12.05 9.98
C PRO A 130 22.24 10.72 9.27
N PHE A 131 22.14 10.68 7.93
CA PHE A 131 22.43 9.53 7.09
C PHE A 131 23.27 9.94 5.86
N PRO A 132 23.99 9.00 5.22
CA PRO A 132 24.72 9.25 3.98
C PRO A 132 23.84 9.78 2.84
N VAL A 133 24.22 10.93 2.28
CA VAL A 133 23.64 11.48 1.05
C VAL A 133 24.70 11.44 -0.04
N LEU A 134 24.38 10.78 -1.16
CA LEU A 134 25.29 10.48 -2.25
C LEU A 134 24.76 11.10 -3.54
N GLU A 135 25.68 11.65 -4.34
CA GLU A 135 25.37 11.99 -5.73
C GLU A 135 25.31 10.71 -6.57
N SER A 136 24.26 10.59 -7.38
CA SER A 136 24.09 9.44 -8.27
C SER A 136 25.12 9.50 -9.40
N ALA A 137 25.56 8.33 -9.88
CA ALA A 137 26.48 8.27 -11.01
C ALA A 137 25.87 8.89 -12.28
N ASN A 138 26.72 9.46 -13.14
CA ASN A 138 26.28 10.09 -14.38
C ASN A 138 25.58 9.07 -15.30
N ALA A 139 24.32 9.38 -15.64
CA ALA A 139 23.45 8.57 -16.50
C ALA A 139 23.04 9.29 -17.79
N SER A 140 23.76 10.36 -18.18
CA SER A 140 23.42 11.18 -19.35
C SER A 140 23.58 10.43 -20.68
N HIS A 141 24.48 9.45 -20.74
CA HIS A 141 24.77 8.66 -21.95
C HIS A 141 23.63 7.71 -22.35
N PHE A 142 22.76 7.31 -21.42
CA PHE A 142 21.64 6.42 -21.73
C PHE A 142 20.61 7.11 -22.63
N PRO A 143 20.05 6.42 -23.62
CA PRO A 143 18.95 6.96 -24.41
C PRO A 143 17.68 7.18 -23.55
N TYR A 144 16.87 8.17 -23.93
CA TYR A 144 15.54 8.42 -23.34
C TYR A 144 14.61 8.98 -24.40
N SER A 145 13.57 8.24 -24.79
CA SER A 145 12.64 8.66 -25.84
C SER A 145 11.22 8.95 -25.35
N PHE A 146 10.91 8.69 -24.07
CA PHE A 146 9.60 9.00 -23.53
C PHE A 146 9.37 10.52 -23.52
N ARG A 147 8.35 10.98 -24.24
CA ARG A 147 8.02 12.40 -24.36
C ARG A 147 7.41 12.90 -23.05
N ARG A 148 7.84 14.08 -22.56
CA ARG A 148 7.31 14.76 -21.35
C ARG A 148 7.60 14.07 -20.01
N GLY A 149 8.43 13.03 -19.97
CA GLY A 149 8.91 12.42 -18.73
C GLY A 149 10.25 13.01 -18.27
N LEU A 150 10.66 12.67 -17.05
CA LEU A 150 11.92 13.15 -16.46
C LEU A 150 13.03 12.11 -16.64
N ARG A 151 14.16 12.54 -17.24
CA ARG A 151 15.37 11.72 -17.39
C ARG A 151 15.95 11.22 -16.06
N SER A 152 15.57 11.85 -14.94
CA SER A 152 15.96 11.41 -13.59
C SER A 152 15.52 9.97 -13.30
N GLY A 153 14.48 9.45 -13.96
CA GLY A 153 14.07 8.04 -13.80
C GLY A 153 15.18 7.04 -14.16
N ILE A 154 16.12 7.40 -15.04
CA ILE A 154 17.26 6.54 -15.40
C ILE A 154 18.21 6.40 -14.21
N ARG A 155 18.63 7.50 -13.58
CA ARG A 155 19.53 7.43 -12.42
C ARG A 155 18.86 6.72 -11.24
N VAL A 156 17.55 6.93 -11.05
CA VAL A 156 16.80 6.29 -9.95
C VAL A 156 16.73 4.78 -10.14
N ALA A 157 16.48 4.30 -11.37
CA ALA A 157 16.52 2.86 -11.67
C ALA A 157 17.89 2.24 -11.32
N ARG A 158 18.99 3.00 -11.52
CA ARG A 158 20.37 2.53 -11.28
C ARG A 158 20.78 2.52 -9.81
N ILE A 159 19.97 3.02 -8.87
CA ILE A 159 20.29 3.01 -7.43
C ILE A 159 20.63 1.59 -6.95
N VAL A 160 19.93 0.56 -7.41
CA VAL A 160 20.23 -0.83 -7.04
C VAL A 160 21.64 -1.25 -7.48
N LYS A 161 22.08 -0.84 -8.67
CA LYS A 161 23.43 -1.09 -9.18
C LYS A 161 24.46 -0.33 -8.35
N GLU A 162 24.23 0.97 -8.16
CA GLU A 162 25.13 1.82 -7.37
C GLU A 162 25.27 1.33 -5.93
N LEU A 163 24.21 0.77 -5.32
CA LEU A 163 24.33 0.10 -4.05
C LEU A 163 25.21 -1.14 -4.15
N ILE A 164 24.89 -2.10 -5.05
CA ILE A 164 25.62 -3.37 -5.22
C ILE A 164 27.12 -3.18 -5.46
N GLU A 165 27.51 -2.17 -6.22
CA GLU A 165 28.91 -1.88 -6.54
C GLU A 165 29.69 -1.27 -5.37
N ARG A 166 29.03 -0.88 -4.28
CA ARG A 166 29.72 -0.38 -3.09
C ARG A 166 30.38 -1.51 -2.31
N SER A 167 31.66 -1.27 -2.00
CA SER A 167 32.54 -2.22 -1.30
C SER A 167 32.07 -2.62 0.11
N ASP A 168 31.11 -1.93 0.67
CA ASP A 168 30.55 -2.22 1.99
C ASP A 168 29.39 -3.23 1.94
N ILE A 169 28.82 -3.53 0.77
CA ILE A 169 27.78 -4.56 0.64
C ILE A 169 28.35 -5.97 0.79
N SER A 170 29.49 -6.25 0.18
CA SER A 170 30.13 -7.58 0.23
C SER A 170 30.65 -7.95 1.62
N LYS A 171 30.88 -6.96 2.49
CA LYS A 171 31.39 -7.13 3.86
C LYS A 171 30.31 -7.24 4.93
N LYS A 172 29.03 -7.14 4.56
CA LYS A 172 27.92 -7.03 5.52
C LYS A 172 26.84 -8.07 5.22
N GLU A 173 26.15 -8.53 6.26
CA GLU A 173 25.03 -9.50 6.17
C GLU A 173 23.76 -8.90 5.51
N VAL A 174 23.87 -8.23 4.35
CA VAL A 174 22.68 -7.79 3.58
C VAL A 174 21.92 -9.01 3.10
N ARG A 175 20.59 -8.99 3.22
CA ARG A 175 19.69 -9.99 2.62
C ARG A 175 18.70 -9.35 1.64
N TRP A 176 18.33 -8.10 1.88
CA TRP A 176 17.37 -7.35 1.07
C TRP A 176 17.87 -5.94 0.77
N ILE A 177 17.64 -5.50 -0.47
CA ILE A 177 17.72 -4.09 -0.86
C ILE A 177 16.29 -3.55 -0.94
N VAL A 178 16.04 -2.41 -0.30
CA VAL A 178 14.75 -1.72 -0.33
C VAL A 178 14.93 -0.35 -0.98
N LEU A 179 14.26 -0.13 -2.10
CA LEU A 179 14.21 1.15 -2.79
C LEU A 179 12.97 1.92 -2.33
N GLY A 180 13.06 3.25 -2.26
CA GLY A 180 11.93 4.11 -1.89
C GLY A 180 12.17 5.57 -2.24
N ASP A 181 11.13 6.39 -2.18
CA ASP A 181 11.23 7.83 -2.41
C ASP A 181 11.42 8.62 -1.10
N ASP A 182 11.96 9.84 -1.20
CA ASP A 182 12.30 10.68 -0.05
C ASP A 182 11.11 11.17 0.79
N ASP A 183 9.88 11.00 0.31
CA ASP A 183 8.61 11.30 0.98
C ASP A 183 7.76 10.06 1.31
N THR A 184 8.42 8.91 1.31
CA THR A 184 7.86 7.64 1.79
C THR A 184 8.16 7.48 3.27
N VAL A 185 7.17 6.99 4.04
CA VAL A 185 7.33 6.64 5.45
C VAL A 185 7.21 5.13 5.59
N PHE A 186 8.27 4.48 6.07
CA PHE A 186 8.29 3.03 6.29
C PHE A 186 7.96 2.66 7.74
N ILE A 187 7.27 1.55 7.94
CA ILE A 187 7.07 0.94 9.25
C ILE A 187 8.04 -0.23 9.37
N LEU A 188 9.27 0.06 9.81
CA LEU A 188 10.40 -0.89 9.77
C LEU A 188 10.09 -2.25 10.39
N THR A 189 9.38 -2.30 11.53
CA THR A 189 8.98 -3.56 12.15
C THR A 189 8.09 -4.40 11.22
N ASN A 190 7.09 -3.78 10.59
CA ASN A 190 6.19 -4.47 9.68
C ASN A 190 6.88 -4.85 8.36
N LEU A 191 7.83 -4.03 7.87
CA LEU A 191 8.67 -4.37 6.72
C LEU A 191 9.49 -5.64 6.99
N LEU A 192 10.19 -5.70 8.13
CA LEU A 192 10.99 -6.86 8.52
C LEU A 192 10.15 -8.13 8.59
N GLU A 193 8.99 -8.06 9.25
CA GLU A 193 8.07 -9.20 9.36
C GLU A 193 7.50 -9.62 8.01
N THR A 194 7.23 -8.65 7.13
CA THR A 194 6.73 -8.91 5.78
C THR A 194 7.77 -9.66 4.96
N LEU A 195 9.03 -9.23 4.99
CA LEU A 195 10.13 -9.85 4.26
C LEU A 195 10.57 -11.19 4.88
N ASP A 196 10.38 -11.38 6.18
CA ASP A 196 10.68 -12.65 6.87
C ASP A 196 9.79 -13.82 6.40
N LYS A 197 8.69 -13.53 5.68
CA LYS A 197 7.86 -14.55 5.01
C LYS A 197 8.58 -15.26 3.86
N TYR A 198 9.59 -14.62 3.28
CA TYR A 198 10.23 -15.04 2.04
C TYR A 198 11.66 -15.54 2.29
N ASP A 199 12.07 -16.57 1.55
CA ASP A 199 13.46 -17.01 1.59
C ASP A 199 14.32 -16.04 0.77
N TRP A 200 15.05 -15.17 1.47
CA TRP A 200 15.91 -14.15 0.84
C TRP A 200 16.99 -14.72 -0.10
N ARG A 201 17.26 -16.02 -0.05
CA ARG A 201 18.20 -16.71 -0.96
C ARG A 201 17.61 -16.92 -2.36
N GLU A 202 16.30 -16.88 -2.47
CA GLU A 202 15.56 -16.99 -3.73
C GLU A 202 15.37 -15.62 -4.39
N TRP A 203 14.94 -15.63 -5.66
CA TRP A 203 14.70 -14.39 -6.41
C TRP A 203 13.32 -13.82 -6.08
N HIS A 204 13.33 -12.69 -5.37
CA HIS A 204 12.11 -12.00 -4.94
C HIS A 204 12.12 -10.54 -5.35
N TYR A 205 11.06 -10.13 -6.04
CA TYR A 205 10.70 -8.75 -6.34
C TYR A 205 9.36 -8.46 -5.65
N ILE A 206 9.40 -7.71 -4.55
CA ILE A 206 8.26 -7.50 -3.64
C ILE A 206 7.94 -6.01 -3.57
N GLY A 207 6.65 -5.66 -3.58
CA GLY A 207 6.20 -4.28 -3.36
C GLY A 207 4.71 -4.10 -3.54
N GLY A 208 4.29 -2.84 -3.61
CA GLY A 208 2.90 -2.42 -3.75
C GLY A 208 2.55 -1.95 -5.16
N ARG A 209 1.28 -2.14 -5.52
CA ARG A 209 0.65 -1.47 -6.67
C ARG A 209 0.16 -0.08 -6.27
N SER A 210 -0.20 0.73 -7.26
CA SER A 210 -0.95 1.95 -6.97
C SER A 210 -2.38 1.61 -6.53
N GLU A 211 -2.92 2.36 -5.58
CA GLU A 211 -4.34 2.34 -5.22
C GLU A 211 -5.22 2.81 -6.39
N MET A 212 -4.65 3.59 -7.30
CA MET A 212 -5.33 4.19 -8.44
C MET A 212 -5.31 3.23 -9.64
N TRP A 213 -6.48 2.84 -10.13
CA TRP A 213 -6.57 1.91 -11.26
C TRP A 213 -5.86 2.45 -12.51
N GLU A 214 -6.07 3.74 -12.81
CA GLU A 214 -5.52 4.40 -13.99
C GLU A 214 -3.98 4.34 -14.02
N GLN A 215 -3.34 4.53 -12.86
CA GLN A 215 -1.88 4.44 -12.76
C GLN A 215 -1.40 3.03 -13.12
N ASN A 216 -2.06 1.99 -12.61
CA ASN A 216 -1.71 0.60 -12.93
C ASN A 216 -2.01 0.26 -14.38
N ASN A 217 -3.08 0.80 -14.97
CA ASN A 217 -3.44 0.59 -16.37
C ASN A 217 -2.38 1.18 -17.31
N VAL A 218 -1.80 2.34 -16.97
CA VAL A 218 -0.77 3.01 -17.76
C VAL A 218 0.63 2.41 -17.55
N HIS A 219 0.99 2.08 -16.31
CA HIS A 219 2.37 1.69 -15.96
C HIS A 219 2.57 0.18 -15.77
N GLY A 220 1.49 -0.56 -15.50
CA GLY A 220 1.48 -2.01 -15.42
C GLY A 220 1.06 -2.55 -14.06
N PHE A 221 0.12 -3.50 -14.05
CA PHE A 221 -0.34 -4.20 -12.85
C PHE A 221 0.73 -5.10 -12.20
N ASN A 222 1.82 -5.40 -12.92
CA ASN A 222 2.93 -6.20 -12.40
C ASN A 222 4.13 -5.35 -11.95
N MET A 223 3.96 -4.02 -11.87
CA MET A 223 4.99 -3.11 -11.39
C MET A 223 4.82 -2.85 -9.89
N ALA A 224 5.90 -3.01 -9.11
CA ALA A 224 5.99 -2.39 -7.80
C ALA A 224 6.31 -0.90 -7.97
N TYR A 225 5.55 -0.05 -7.30
CA TYR A 225 5.77 1.40 -7.35
C TYR A 225 6.85 1.81 -6.34
N GLY A 226 7.81 2.61 -6.81
CA GLY A 226 8.98 3.07 -6.06
C GLY A 226 8.59 3.90 -4.84
N GLY A 227 7.59 4.77 -4.96
CA GLY A 227 7.05 5.54 -3.83
C GLY A 227 6.44 4.65 -2.75
N SER A 228 5.74 3.56 -3.11
CA SER A 228 5.30 2.58 -2.12
C SER A 228 6.49 1.84 -1.49
N GLY A 229 7.57 1.65 -2.24
CA GLY A 229 8.75 0.92 -1.85
C GLY A 229 8.88 -0.42 -2.58
N ILE A 230 10.11 -0.77 -2.93
CA ILE A 230 10.44 -2.00 -3.67
C ILE A 230 11.49 -2.78 -2.89
N ALA A 231 11.18 -4.01 -2.49
CA ALA A 231 12.14 -4.92 -1.88
C ALA A 231 12.63 -5.97 -2.89
N ILE A 232 13.95 -6.06 -3.04
CA ILE A 232 14.63 -7.00 -3.94
C ILE A 232 15.57 -7.87 -3.09
N SER A 233 15.45 -9.19 -3.21
CA SER A 233 16.38 -10.10 -2.53
C SER A 233 17.81 -9.90 -3.06
N LEU A 234 18.81 -10.06 -2.19
CA LEU A 234 20.20 -9.77 -2.56
C LEU A 234 20.70 -10.56 -3.79
N PRO A 235 20.41 -11.88 -3.95
CA PRO A 235 20.82 -12.63 -5.14
C PRO A 235 20.25 -12.02 -6.42
N LEU A 236 18.97 -11.65 -6.43
CA LEU A 236 18.33 -11.01 -7.58
C LEU A 236 18.90 -9.62 -7.84
N ALA A 237 19.12 -8.81 -6.79
CA ALA A 237 19.68 -7.48 -6.93
C ALA A 237 21.09 -7.50 -7.56
N LYS A 238 21.92 -8.50 -7.22
CA LYS A 238 23.23 -8.70 -7.85
C LYS A 238 23.14 -8.98 -9.35
N VAL A 239 22.17 -9.80 -9.77
CA VAL A 239 21.94 -10.09 -11.19
C VAL A 239 21.38 -8.87 -11.91
N LEU A 240 20.42 -8.17 -11.29
CA LEU A 240 19.86 -6.92 -11.82
C LEU A 240 20.98 -5.88 -12.03
N ALA A 241 21.84 -5.66 -11.05
CA ALA A 241 22.94 -4.69 -11.13
C ALA A 241 23.89 -4.94 -12.32
N ARG A 242 24.15 -6.20 -12.66
CA ARG A 242 25.00 -6.57 -13.82
C ARG A 242 24.34 -6.24 -15.16
N ASN A 243 23.01 -6.31 -15.24
CA ASN A 243 22.27 -6.24 -16.51
C ASN A 243 21.55 -4.90 -16.72
N ILE A 244 21.31 -4.12 -15.66
CA ILE A 244 20.42 -2.96 -15.68
C ILE A 244 20.82 -1.89 -16.69
N ASP A 245 22.12 -1.64 -16.89
CA ASP A 245 22.57 -0.62 -17.84
C ASP A 245 22.18 -1.01 -19.28
N SER A 246 22.44 -2.26 -19.70
CA SER A 246 22.02 -2.74 -21.02
C SER A 246 20.49 -2.77 -21.17
N CYS A 247 19.78 -3.08 -20.09
CA CYS A 247 18.32 -3.11 -20.07
C CYS A 247 17.72 -1.69 -20.22
N ILE A 248 18.29 -0.69 -19.56
CA ILE A 248 17.89 0.71 -19.69
C ILE A 248 18.01 1.18 -21.14
N GLU A 249 19.06 0.76 -21.86
CA GLU A 249 19.22 1.05 -23.29
C GLU A 249 18.09 0.45 -24.13
N ARG A 250 17.69 -0.82 -23.86
CA ARG A 250 16.58 -1.49 -24.55
C ARG A 250 15.23 -0.82 -24.28
N TYR A 251 14.96 -0.46 -23.03
CA TYR A 251 13.69 0.14 -22.60
C TYR A 251 13.78 1.66 -22.42
N HIS A 252 14.51 2.32 -23.30
CA HIS A 252 14.72 3.77 -23.27
C HIS A 252 13.41 4.58 -23.42
N TYR A 253 12.35 3.95 -23.91
CA TYR A 253 11.03 4.53 -24.11
C TYR A 253 10.13 4.49 -22.85
N LEU A 254 10.53 3.87 -21.75
CA LEU A 254 9.70 3.82 -20.54
C LEU A 254 9.68 5.16 -19.79
N PHE A 255 8.59 5.43 -19.07
CA PHE A 255 8.38 6.69 -18.35
C PHE A 255 9.41 6.91 -17.22
N GLY A 256 9.36 6.08 -16.18
CA GLY A 256 10.09 6.27 -14.92
C GLY A 256 11.07 5.16 -14.59
N SER A 257 11.59 5.18 -13.36
CA SER A 257 12.50 4.16 -12.83
C SER A 257 11.82 2.80 -12.68
N ASP A 258 10.59 2.79 -12.17
CA ASP A 258 9.95 1.58 -11.67
C ASP A 258 9.59 0.65 -12.82
N GLY A 259 9.08 1.21 -13.92
CA GLY A 259 8.84 0.48 -15.16
C GLY A 259 10.11 -0.12 -15.75
N ARG A 260 11.26 0.57 -15.61
CA ARG A 260 12.56 0.02 -16.04
C ARG A 260 12.99 -1.14 -15.17
N ILE A 261 12.88 -1.01 -13.85
CA ILE A 261 13.17 -2.10 -12.91
C ILE A 261 12.29 -3.32 -13.24
N LEU A 262 10.98 -3.12 -13.44
CA LEU A 262 10.06 -4.16 -13.89
C LEU A 262 10.55 -4.80 -15.19
N ALA A 263 10.83 -4.02 -16.23
CA ALA A 263 11.24 -4.55 -17.53
C ALA A 263 12.53 -5.39 -17.43
N CYS A 264 13.52 -4.93 -16.67
CA CYS A 264 14.76 -5.68 -16.46
C CYS A 264 14.54 -6.98 -15.68
N LEU A 265 13.65 -6.97 -14.69
CA LEU A 265 13.32 -8.17 -13.91
C LEU A 265 12.49 -9.16 -14.73
N ALA A 266 11.64 -8.66 -15.64
CA ALA A 266 10.87 -9.49 -16.56
C ALA A 266 11.79 -10.25 -17.55
N GLU A 267 12.90 -9.65 -18.00
CA GLU A 267 13.92 -10.36 -18.79
C GLU A 267 14.58 -11.51 -18.02
N LEU A 268 14.60 -11.43 -16.69
CA LEU A 268 15.07 -12.50 -15.80
C LEU A 268 13.96 -13.49 -15.43
N GLY A 269 12.75 -13.34 -15.95
CA GLY A 269 11.59 -14.17 -15.64
C GLY A 269 11.00 -13.96 -14.24
N VAL A 270 11.35 -12.86 -13.56
CA VAL A 270 10.88 -12.57 -12.20
C VAL A 270 9.65 -11.67 -12.23
N GLN A 271 8.60 -12.07 -11.53
CA GLN A 271 7.34 -11.33 -11.44
C GLN A 271 7.18 -10.67 -10.06
N LEU A 272 6.31 -9.66 -10.01
CA LEU A 272 5.96 -9.00 -8.76
C LEU A 272 5.24 -9.95 -7.81
N THR A 273 5.79 -10.05 -6.61
CA THR A 273 5.09 -10.55 -5.42
C THR A 273 4.42 -9.37 -4.74
N HIS A 274 3.10 -9.23 -4.91
CA HIS A 274 2.35 -8.10 -4.39
C HIS A 274 2.11 -8.21 -2.88
N GLU A 275 2.57 -7.21 -2.13
CA GLU A 275 2.34 -7.07 -0.69
C GLU A 275 1.39 -5.89 -0.41
N PRO A 276 0.14 -6.12 0.04
CA PRO A 276 -0.87 -5.07 0.19
C PRO A 276 -0.58 -3.99 1.24
N GLY A 277 0.49 -4.14 2.02
CA GLY A 277 0.90 -3.15 3.03
C GLY A 277 1.78 -2.03 2.48
N PHE A 278 2.25 -2.14 1.23
CA PHE A 278 3.00 -1.09 0.55
C PHE A 278 2.01 -0.16 -0.16
N HIS A 279 1.97 1.12 0.23
CA HIS A 279 0.99 2.08 -0.30
C HIS A 279 1.66 3.22 -1.07
N GLN A 280 1.29 3.36 -2.34
CA GLN A 280 1.75 4.43 -3.22
C GLN A 280 0.95 5.72 -2.97
N ILE A 281 -0.37 5.60 -2.83
CA ILE A 281 -1.31 6.72 -2.62
C ILE A 281 -1.18 7.78 -3.71
N ASP A 282 -1.31 7.37 -4.97
CA ASP A 282 -1.49 8.29 -6.10
C ASP A 282 -2.90 8.91 -6.03
N MET A 283 -3.09 9.79 -5.06
CA MET A 283 -4.33 10.48 -4.73
C MET A 283 -4.02 11.89 -4.21
N HIS A 284 -5.02 12.77 -4.25
CA HIS A 284 -4.90 14.12 -3.72
C HIS A 284 -5.90 14.41 -2.60
N GLY A 285 -5.57 15.42 -1.79
CA GLY A 285 -6.46 15.95 -0.75
C GLY A 285 -6.50 15.06 0.49
N ASP A 286 -7.68 14.92 1.09
CA ASP A 286 -7.87 14.20 2.35
C ASP A 286 -7.92 12.68 2.14
N ILE A 287 -6.85 11.98 2.56
CA ILE A 287 -6.76 10.52 2.52
C ILE A 287 -7.29 9.83 3.80
N SER A 288 -7.98 10.55 4.69
CA SER A 288 -8.48 10.01 5.96
C SER A 288 -9.38 8.78 5.77
N GLY A 289 -10.15 8.70 4.69
CA GLY A 289 -10.98 7.55 4.36
C GLY A 289 -10.18 6.27 4.08
N LEU A 290 -9.04 6.39 3.39
CA LEU A 290 -8.10 5.30 3.12
C LEU A 290 -7.45 4.84 4.43
N LEU A 291 -6.87 5.79 5.20
CA LEU A 291 -6.20 5.50 6.46
C LEU A 291 -7.16 4.93 7.53
N SER A 292 -8.45 5.30 7.47
CA SER A 292 -9.47 4.79 8.39
C SER A 292 -10.02 3.41 8.00
N SER A 293 -9.56 2.85 6.88
CA SER A 293 -10.11 1.63 6.29
C SER A 293 -9.05 0.59 5.95
N HIS A 294 -7.85 0.72 6.53
CA HIS A 294 -6.75 -0.19 6.25
C HIS A 294 -7.14 -1.67 6.52
N PRO A 295 -6.75 -2.60 5.63
CA PRO A 295 -7.02 -4.03 5.79
C PRO A 295 -6.24 -4.64 6.97
N LEU A 296 -6.33 -5.96 7.10
CA LEU A 296 -5.68 -6.73 8.18
C LEU A 296 -4.18 -6.96 7.96
N ASN A 297 -3.70 -6.73 6.73
CA ASN A 297 -2.27 -6.81 6.43
C ASN A 297 -1.51 -5.81 7.31
N PRO A 298 -0.25 -6.09 7.70
CA PRO A 298 0.59 -5.09 8.32
C PRO A 298 0.83 -3.91 7.38
N LEU A 299 0.66 -2.69 7.88
CA LEU A 299 1.03 -1.48 7.14
C LEU A 299 2.56 -1.41 7.00
N VAL A 300 3.10 -1.44 5.79
CA VAL A 300 4.55 -1.44 5.53
C VAL A 300 5.06 -0.05 5.21
N SER A 301 4.33 0.71 4.39
CA SER A 301 4.75 2.05 3.99
C SER A 301 3.56 2.93 3.60
N LEU A 302 3.77 4.24 3.65
CA LEU A 302 2.84 5.26 3.16
C LEU A 302 3.61 6.31 2.35
N HIS A 303 3.24 6.46 1.09
CA HIS A 303 3.53 7.60 0.20
C HIS A 303 2.20 8.36 -0.02
N HIS A 304 2.03 9.46 -0.75
CA HIS A 304 2.94 10.53 -1.12
C HIS A 304 2.60 11.76 -0.25
N PHE A 305 3.25 11.93 0.90
CA PHE A 305 2.79 12.89 1.92
C PHE A 305 2.73 14.35 1.46
N ASP A 306 3.40 14.73 0.37
CA ASP A 306 3.35 16.09 -0.18
C ASP A 306 2.18 16.37 -1.10
N GLN A 307 1.58 15.32 -1.65
CA GLN A 307 0.45 15.44 -2.58
C GLN A 307 -0.90 15.38 -1.87
N VAL A 308 -0.88 14.94 -0.61
CA VAL A 308 -2.05 14.81 0.26
C VAL A 308 -2.08 15.90 1.32
N ASP A 309 -3.25 16.12 1.89
CA ASP A 309 -3.43 17.02 3.02
C ASP A 309 -2.79 16.43 4.30
N PRO A 310 -2.45 17.25 5.31
CA PRO A 310 -2.04 16.73 6.62
C PRO A 310 -3.08 15.74 7.17
N ILE A 311 -2.62 14.56 7.60
CA ILE A 311 -3.50 13.45 7.98
C ILE A 311 -4.19 13.66 9.34
N PHE A 312 -3.80 14.69 10.09
CA PHE A 312 -4.43 15.11 11.33
C PHE A 312 -4.84 16.59 11.25
N PRO A 313 -6.00 16.95 11.80
CA PRO A 313 -6.43 18.34 11.82
C PRO A 313 -5.50 19.21 12.66
N PHE A 314 -5.31 20.46 12.24
CA PHE A 314 -4.48 21.48 12.91
C PHE A 314 -2.98 21.17 13.00
N LEU A 315 -2.50 20.12 12.32
CA LEU A 315 -1.08 19.81 12.20
C LEU A 315 -0.63 20.03 10.75
N ASN A 316 0.66 20.32 10.55
CA ASN A 316 1.27 20.26 9.22
C ASN A 316 1.59 18.80 8.84
N ARG A 317 1.98 18.55 7.58
CA ARG A 317 2.28 17.21 7.05
C ARG A 317 3.26 16.42 7.94
N THR A 318 4.46 16.95 8.16
CA THR A 318 5.48 16.28 8.96
C THR A 318 5.04 16.04 10.40
N ALA A 319 4.41 17.02 11.04
CA ALA A 319 3.89 16.89 12.41
C ALA A 319 2.77 15.85 12.48
N SER A 320 1.91 15.76 11.46
CA SER A 320 0.83 14.78 11.39
C SER A 320 1.37 13.34 11.25
N VAL A 321 2.41 13.14 10.45
CA VAL A 321 3.12 11.84 10.37
C VAL A 321 3.81 11.52 11.70
N ALA A 322 4.51 12.49 12.29
CA ALA A 322 5.18 12.30 13.58
C ALA A 322 4.18 11.86 14.66
N HIS A 323 2.99 12.46 14.64
CA HIS A 323 1.89 12.13 15.53
C HIS A 323 1.34 10.72 15.30
N LEU A 324 1.11 10.31 14.05
CA LEU A 324 0.75 8.92 13.70
C LEU A 324 1.78 7.92 14.25
N MET A 325 3.07 8.22 14.03
CA MET A 325 4.18 7.36 14.44
C MET A 325 4.27 7.16 15.96
N THR A 326 3.66 8.04 16.77
CA THR A 326 3.59 7.81 18.22
C THR A 326 2.81 6.53 18.57
N SER A 327 1.71 6.25 17.87
CA SER A 327 0.93 5.03 18.08
C SER A 327 1.55 3.84 17.35
N VAL A 328 2.01 4.03 16.11
CA VAL A 328 2.64 2.97 15.30
C VAL A 328 3.84 2.37 16.00
N ARG A 329 4.73 3.17 16.62
CA ARG A 329 5.90 2.64 17.35
C ARG A 329 5.53 1.76 18.55
N ARG A 330 4.32 1.89 19.10
CA ARG A 330 3.86 1.10 20.25
C ARG A 330 3.15 -0.19 19.84
N ASP A 331 2.47 -0.20 18.70
CA ASP A 331 1.72 -1.34 18.19
C ASP A 331 1.76 -1.41 16.65
N PRO A 332 2.94 -1.64 16.06
CA PRO A 332 3.15 -1.45 14.62
C PRO A 332 2.26 -2.38 13.79
N ARG A 333 2.07 -3.62 14.25
CA ARG A 333 1.29 -4.64 13.53
C ARG A 333 -0.19 -4.29 13.39
N ARG A 334 -0.74 -3.55 14.35
CA ARG A 334 -2.13 -3.10 14.32
C ARG A 334 -2.29 -1.71 13.70
N ALA A 335 -1.22 -1.05 13.28
CA ALA A 335 -1.30 0.30 12.71
C ALA A 335 -2.39 0.41 11.64
N LEU A 336 -3.31 1.37 11.81
CA LEU A 336 -4.44 1.68 10.93
C LEU A 336 -5.50 0.58 10.75
N GLN A 337 -5.28 -0.64 11.23
CA GLN A 337 -6.26 -1.72 11.07
C GLN A 337 -7.64 -1.30 11.58
N LYS A 338 -8.66 -1.62 10.77
CA LYS A 338 -10.05 -1.29 11.09
C LYS A 338 -10.65 -2.28 12.11
N MET A 339 -11.39 -1.79 13.10
CA MET A 339 -12.25 -2.60 13.96
C MET A 339 -13.64 -1.99 13.99
N VAL A 340 -14.67 -2.81 14.14
CA VAL A 340 -16.06 -2.37 14.23
C VAL A 340 -16.68 -2.98 15.49
N CYS A 341 -17.26 -2.13 16.33
CA CYS A 341 -17.95 -2.52 17.56
C CYS A 341 -19.39 -2.01 17.51
N TYR A 342 -20.32 -2.78 18.07
CA TYR A 342 -21.73 -2.39 18.20
C TYR A 342 -22.07 -2.11 19.66
N ASP A 343 -22.37 -0.86 20.00
CA ASP A 343 -22.84 -0.45 21.34
C ASP A 343 -24.35 -0.64 21.42
N ARG A 344 -24.76 -1.87 21.75
CA ARG A 344 -26.18 -2.28 21.74
C ARG A 344 -27.06 -1.38 22.63
N PRO A 345 -26.71 -1.10 23.89
CA PRO A 345 -27.56 -0.29 24.78
C PRO A 345 -27.88 1.11 24.24
N ARG A 346 -27.03 1.66 23.37
CA ARG A 346 -27.20 3.01 22.81
C ARG A 346 -27.55 3.01 21.33
N ASN A 347 -27.72 1.83 20.73
CA ASN A 347 -27.90 1.63 19.29
C ASN A 347 -26.89 2.44 18.46
N ARG A 348 -25.59 2.20 18.68
CA ARG A 348 -24.50 2.89 17.96
C ARG A 348 -23.52 1.92 17.35
N THR A 349 -22.93 2.32 16.24
CA THR A 349 -21.80 1.61 15.65
C THR A 349 -20.51 2.42 15.81
N VAL A 350 -19.44 1.77 16.27
CA VAL A 350 -18.12 2.38 16.48
C VAL A 350 -17.14 1.77 15.49
N SER A 351 -16.65 2.56 14.56
CA SER A 351 -15.59 2.19 13.62
C SER A 351 -14.26 2.77 14.10
N ILE A 352 -13.24 1.94 14.26
CA ILE A 352 -11.95 2.30 14.86
C ILE A 352 -10.85 2.01 13.84
N ALA A 353 -10.04 3.01 13.51
CA ALA A 353 -8.76 2.83 12.85
C ALA A 353 -7.65 2.98 13.89
N TRP A 354 -6.99 1.87 14.23
CA TRP A 354 -6.08 1.84 15.37
C TRP A 354 -4.94 2.83 15.22
N GLY A 355 -4.77 3.69 16.23
CA GLY A 355 -3.75 4.74 16.22
C GLY A 355 -4.03 5.94 15.32
N TYR A 356 -5.21 6.03 14.69
CA TYR A 356 -5.54 7.13 13.79
C TYR A 356 -6.87 7.83 14.13
N SER A 357 -7.99 7.17 13.89
CA SER A 357 -9.32 7.76 14.00
C SER A 357 -10.36 6.81 14.61
N VAL A 358 -11.44 7.38 15.12
CA VAL A 358 -12.66 6.66 15.52
C VAL A 358 -13.86 7.41 14.99
N SER A 359 -14.78 6.71 14.33
CA SER A 359 -16.05 7.24 13.85
C SER A 359 -17.20 6.55 14.59
N VAL A 360 -18.09 7.34 15.18
CA VAL A 360 -19.28 6.84 15.89
C VAL A 360 -20.52 7.22 15.08
N PHE A 361 -21.31 6.22 14.72
CA PHE A 361 -22.55 6.34 13.97
C PHE A 361 -23.73 6.19 14.94
N ASP A 362 -24.74 7.05 14.79
CA ASP A 362 -26.07 6.82 15.36
C ASP A 362 -26.72 5.68 14.54
N GLY A 363 -27.07 4.57 15.19
CA GLY A 363 -27.66 3.39 14.56
C GLY A 363 -26.68 2.26 14.20
N ASN A 364 -27.26 1.17 13.73
CA ASN A 364 -26.55 -0.02 13.24
C ASN A 364 -26.09 0.18 11.80
N MET A 365 -24.78 0.01 11.58
CA MET A 365 -24.17 0.03 10.25
C MET A 365 -23.75 -1.38 9.83
N LEU A 366 -23.97 -1.74 8.57
CA LEU A 366 -23.48 -3.00 8.04
C LEU A 366 -21.95 -3.02 8.07
N LEU A 367 -21.37 -4.15 8.49
CA LEU A 367 -19.92 -4.31 8.55
C LEU A 367 -19.29 -4.06 7.17
N LEU A 368 -19.86 -4.63 6.10
CA LEU A 368 -19.31 -4.52 4.75
C LEU A 368 -19.25 -3.06 4.26
N ASP A 369 -20.27 -2.26 4.58
CA ASP A 369 -20.29 -0.83 4.28
C ASP A 369 -19.23 -0.06 5.06
N LEU A 370 -18.93 -0.50 6.29
CA LEU A 370 -17.85 0.08 7.08
C LEU A 370 -16.48 -0.39 6.60
N LEU A 371 -16.32 -1.58 6.03
CA LEU A 371 -15.04 -2.03 5.50
C LEU A 371 -14.64 -1.31 4.21
N SER A 372 -15.62 -0.87 3.42
CA SER A 372 -15.39 -0.08 2.20
C SER A 372 -14.75 1.27 2.53
N VAL A 373 -13.86 1.74 1.63
CA VAL A 373 -13.11 2.98 1.82
C VAL A 373 -14.05 4.18 1.65
N GLU A 374 -14.04 5.09 2.61
CA GLU A 374 -14.79 6.34 2.47
C GLU A 374 -14.08 7.26 1.48
N LYS A 375 -14.79 7.71 0.44
CA LYS A 375 -14.18 8.57 -0.59
C LYS A 375 -14.04 10.00 -0.06
N THR A 376 -12.88 10.31 0.51
CA THR A 376 -12.50 11.65 1.03
C THR A 376 -11.47 12.37 0.14
N PHE A 377 -10.86 11.63 -0.79
CA PHE A 377 -9.76 12.05 -1.65
C PHE A 377 -10.23 12.30 -3.10
N PHE A 378 -9.31 12.82 -3.91
CA PHE A 378 -9.48 13.04 -5.35
C PHE A 378 -8.53 12.14 -6.16
N PRO A 379 -8.89 11.79 -7.41
CA PRO A 379 -8.02 11.02 -8.29
C PRO A 379 -6.70 11.77 -8.58
N TRP A 380 -5.67 11.00 -8.96
CA TRP A 380 -4.35 11.54 -9.31
C TRP A 380 -4.41 12.47 -10.53
N VAL A 381 -5.03 11.99 -11.62
CA VAL A 381 -5.24 12.80 -12.82
C VAL A 381 -6.44 13.72 -12.58
N ARG A 382 -6.20 15.03 -12.68
CA ARG A 382 -7.22 16.06 -12.48
C ARG A 382 -7.95 16.37 -13.79
N GLY A 383 -9.24 16.72 -13.66
CA GLY A 383 -10.06 17.18 -14.78
C GLY A 383 -10.93 16.07 -15.40
N PRO A 384 -11.60 16.34 -16.54
CA PRO A 384 -12.59 15.45 -17.13
C PRO A 384 -12.02 14.12 -17.64
N ASN A 385 -10.70 14.02 -17.77
CA ASN A 385 -10.02 12.82 -18.24
C ASN A 385 -9.57 11.88 -17.10
N GLY A 386 -9.66 12.32 -15.85
CA GLY A 386 -9.26 11.48 -14.71
C GLY A 386 -10.35 10.47 -14.37
N GLU A 387 -10.00 9.20 -14.31
CA GLU A 387 -10.95 8.16 -13.94
C GLU A 387 -11.17 8.13 -12.42
N GLU A 388 -12.38 7.85 -11.96
CA GLU A 388 -12.65 7.63 -10.54
C GLU A 388 -12.66 6.12 -10.20
N ALA A 389 -11.68 5.39 -10.74
CA ALA A 389 -11.51 3.95 -10.56
C ALA A 389 -10.33 3.63 -9.62
N TYR A 390 -10.57 2.75 -8.65
CA TYR A 390 -9.60 2.39 -7.60
C TYR A 390 -9.45 0.88 -7.51
N MET A 391 -8.33 0.43 -6.95
CA MET A 391 -8.06 -0.99 -6.67
C MET A 391 -8.83 -1.51 -5.43
N PHE A 392 -9.84 -0.78 -4.97
CA PHE A 392 -10.71 -1.12 -3.85
C PHE A 392 -12.09 -0.48 -4.02
N ASN A 393 -13.08 -1.03 -3.29
CA ASN A 393 -14.43 -0.47 -3.26
C ASN A 393 -14.48 0.81 -2.42
N THR A 394 -15.07 1.86 -3.00
CA THR A 394 -15.37 3.10 -2.29
C THR A 394 -16.85 3.21 -1.95
N ARG A 395 -17.15 3.81 -0.81
CA ARG A 395 -18.50 4.31 -0.48
C ARG A 395 -18.52 5.83 -0.58
N ASP A 396 -19.62 6.36 -1.12
CA ASP A 396 -19.76 7.80 -1.32
C ASP A 396 -20.12 8.50 0.01
N SER A 397 -19.23 9.36 0.48
CA SER A 397 -19.47 10.25 1.61
C SER A 397 -20.33 11.46 1.22
N ARG A 398 -20.36 11.84 -0.07
CA ARG A 398 -21.03 13.03 -0.61
C ARG A 398 -22.55 12.89 -0.64
N ARG A 399 -23.07 11.65 -0.63
CA ARG A 399 -24.51 11.34 -0.55
C ARG A 399 -25.07 11.43 0.86
N ARG A 400 -24.24 11.51 1.90
CA ARG A 400 -24.73 11.83 3.24
C ARG A 400 -25.04 13.32 3.28
N GLU A 401 -26.26 13.67 3.68
CA GLU A 401 -26.55 15.04 4.10
C GLU A 401 -25.41 15.49 5.02
N LYS A 402 -24.78 16.64 4.73
CA LYS A 402 -23.50 17.06 5.36
C LYS A 402 -23.51 16.98 6.90
N CYS A 403 -24.69 17.06 7.53
CA CYS A 403 -24.90 16.99 8.99
C CYS A 403 -25.31 15.61 9.54
N LYS A 404 -25.51 14.57 8.71
CA LYS A 404 -25.80 13.16 9.09
C LYS A 404 -24.55 12.26 9.08
N SER A 405 -23.35 12.83 8.99
CA SER A 405 -22.09 12.09 9.02
C SER A 405 -21.84 11.40 10.39
N PRO A 406 -20.82 10.55 10.56
CA PRO A 406 -20.47 10.06 11.90
C PRO A 406 -19.77 11.14 12.73
N ALA A 407 -19.86 11.05 14.07
CA ALA A 407 -18.99 11.80 14.95
C ALA A 407 -17.55 11.25 14.86
N THR A 408 -16.62 12.05 14.34
CA THR A 408 -15.23 11.64 14.13
C THR A 408 -14.31 12.15 15.25
N PHE A 409 -13.38 11.29 15.66
CA PHE A 409 -12.40 11.54 16.70
C PHE A 409 -11.02 11.15 16.16
N PHE A 410 -10.01 12.00 16.34
CA PHE A 410 -8.64 11.70 15.94
C PHE A 410 -7.77 11.40 17.17
N LEU A 411 -6.72 10.61 16.97
CA LEU A 411 -5.73 10.32 18.01
C LEU A 411 -5.27 11.63 18.66
N LYS A 412 -5.37 11.70 19.99
CA LYS A 412 -4.85 12.81 20.80
C LYS A 412 -3.54 12.43 21.46
N ASN A 413 -3.48 11.25 22.07
CA ASN A 413 -2.26 10.70 22.65
C ASN A 413 -2.38 9.19 22.82
N VAL A 414 -1.23 8.56 23.05
CA VAL A 414 -1.11 7.15 23.34
C VAL A 414 -0.37 6.96 24.66
N ALA A 415 -0.87 6.06 25.49
CA ALA A 415 -0.21 5.60 26.70
C ALA A 415 0.02 4.10 26.62
N SER A 416 1.08 3.62 27.27
CA SER A 416 1.40 2.20 27.39
C SER A 416 1.76 1.88 28.83
N SER A 417 1.37 0.70 29.30
CA SER A 417 1.75 0.18 30.62
C SER A 417 2.11 -1.31 30.52
N GLY A 418 2.96 -1.79 31.43
CA GLY A 418 3.51 -3.15 31.38
C GLY A 418 4.72 -3.28 30.44
N SER A 419 5.28 -4.48 30.35
CA SER A 419 6.48 -4.78 29.56
C SER A 419 6.28 -6.04 28.71
N GLY A 420 6.98 -6.10 27.56
CA GLY A 420 6.97 -7.23 26.65
C GLY A 420 5.58 -7.60 26.13
N ASN A 421 5.26 -8.90 26.15
CA ASN A 421 3.97 -9.43 25.71
C ASN A 421 2.78 -8.98 26.58
N ARG A 422 3.03 -8.45 27.78
CA ARG A 422 2.00 -7.91 28.68
C ARG A 422 1.78 -6.41 28.50
N THR A 423 2.42 -5.79 27.50
CA THR A 423 2.23 -4.37 27.23
C THR A 423 0.79 -4.09 26.81
N ARG A 424 0.13 -3.26 27.61
CA ARG A 424 -1.21 -2.74 27.38
C ARG A 424 -1.11 -1.35 26.78
N ILE A 425 -1.83 -1.11 25.70
CA ILE A 425 -1.79 0.14 24.95
C ILE A 425 -3.16 0.80 25.04
N VAL A 426 -3.16 2.10 25.28
CA VAL A 426 -4.36 2.93 25.40
C VAL A 426 -4.22 4.13 24.48
N ASN A 427 -4.96 4.10 23.37
CA ASN A 427 -5.10 5.24 22.49
C ASN A 427 -6.28 6.10 22.97
N ARG A 428 -6.05 7.40 23.13
CA ARG A 428 -7.08 8.39 23.46
C ARG A 428 -7.34 9.26 22.25
N TYR A 429 -8.61 9.46 21.92
CA TYR A 429 -9.06 10.18 20.75
C TYR A 429 -9.92 11.37 21.18
N SER A 430 -9.65 12.53 20.61
CA SER A 430 -10.46 13.75 20.82
C SER A 430 -11.37 14.00 19.64
N ARG A 431 -12.58 14.47 19.95
CA ARG A 431 -13.56 14.80 18.93
C ARG A 431 -13.04 15.89 18.00
N TYR A 432 -13.23 15.68 16.71
CA TYR A 432 -13.08 16.69 15.70
C TYR A 432 -14.45 17.26 15.34
N MET A 433 -14.52 18.59 15.27
CA MET A 433 -15.74 19.30 14.91
C MET A 433 -15.44 20.17 13.69
N PRO A 434 -15.90 19.79 12.49
CA PRO A 434 -15.91 20.70 11.36
C PRO A 434 -16.90 21.84 11.68
N GLY A 435 -16.48 23.09 11.45
CA GLY A 435 -17.20 24.28 11.90
C GLY A 435 -18.58 24.52 11.27
N TRP A 436 -19.01 23.69 10.31
CA TRP A 436 -20.20 23.92 9.48
C TRP A 436 -21.37 22.96 9.74
N CYS A 437 -21.28 22.08 10.74
CA CYS A 437 -22.35 21.11 11.05
C CYS A 437 -22.78 21.14 12.52
N LEU A 438 -24.07 21.40 12.76
CA LEU A 438 -24.74 21.21 14.04
C LEU A 438 -25.22 19.75 14.13
N TRP A 439 -24.51 18.93 14.89
CA TRP A 439 -24.78 17.50 15.03
C TRP A 439 -26.07 17.17 15.79
N THR A 440 -26.57 15.96 15.56
CA THR A 440 -27.66 15.30 16.30
C THR A 440 -27.45 15.40 17.81
N ALA A 441 -28.53 15.67 18.56
CA ALA A 441 -28.48 15.85 20.01
C ALA A 441 -27.86 14.64 20.76
N SER A 442 -28.06 13.42 20.23
CA SER A 442 -27.59 12.12 20.77
C SER A 442 -26.10 12.10 21.17
N MET A 443 -25.23 12.79 20.42
CA MET A 443 -23.78 12.72 20.62
C MET A 443 -23.11 14.05 20.93
N LYS A 444 -23.86 15.12 21.25
CA LYS A 444 -23.28 16.45 21.54
C LYS A 444 -22.27 16.42 22.70
N ASN A 445 -22.51 15.56 23.69
CA ASN A 445 -21.71 15.50 24.92
C ASN A 445 -20.45 14.64 24.79
N LEU A 446 -20.40 13.67 23.88
CA LEU A 446 -19.23 12.80 23.71
C LEU A 446 -18.04 13.60 23.14
N ARG A 447 -16.92 13.64 23.87
CA ARG A 447 -15.71 14.39 23.50
C ARG A 447 -14.43 13.56 23.49
N LEU A 448 -14.39 12.48 24.28
CA LEU A 448 -13.20 11.65 24.43
C LEU A 448 -13.53 10.17 24.24
N ILE A 449 -12.75 9.47 23.44
CA ILE A 449 -12.80 8.01 23.32
C ILE A 449 -11.47 7.43 23.79
N SER A 450 -11.52 6.38 24.61
CA SER A 450 -10.34 5.64 25.05
C SER A 450 -10.45 4.21 24.55
N VAL A 451 -9.57 3.82 23.63
CA VAL A 451 -9.51 2.46 23.10
C VAL A 451 -8.31 1.76 23.68
N ARG A 452 -8.52 0.62 24.35
CA ARG A 452 -7.48 -0.18 24.99
C ARG A 452 -7.32 -1.53 24.31
N SER A 453 -6.09 -2.00 24.18
CA SER A 453 -5.79 -3.35 23.69
C SER A 453 -4.47 -3.83 24.25
N GLN A 454 -4.24 -5.15 24.22
CA GLN A 454 -2.90 -5.70 24.37
C GLN A 454 -2.12 -5.48 23.06
N ARG A 455 -0.81 -5.22 23.16
CA ARG A 455 0.07 -5.14 21.98
C ARG A 455 -0.13 -6.38 21.13
N LEU A 456 -0.31 -6.19 19.82
CA LEU A 456 -0.50 -7.31 18.92
C LEU A 456 0.83 -8.02 18.72
N GLU A 457 0.90 -9.27 19.18
CA GLU A 457 1.93 -10.23 18.78
C GLU A 457 1.27 -11.17 17.76
N GLN A 458 1.92 -11.38 16.63
CA GLN A 458 1.48 -12.23 15.54
C GLN A 458 2.51 -13.32 15.28
N PHE A 459 2.01 -14.54 15.13
CA PHE A 459 2.82 -15.72 14.89
C PHE A 459 2.98 -15.96 13.39
N LYS A 460 4.22 -16.22 12.97
CA LYS A 460 4.58 -16.54 11.58
C LYS A 460 3.70 -17.68 11.05
N GLY A 461 3.14 -17.49 9.85
CA GLY A 461 2.33 -18.51 9.17
C GLY A 461 0.87 -18.65 9.62
N LYS A 462 0.37 -17.82 10.55
CA LYS A 462 -1.04 -17.86 10.94
C LYS A 462 -1.89 -16.88 10.12
N PRO A 463 -3.11 -17.28 9.67
CA PRO A 463 -4.03 -16.38 9.00
C PRO A 463 -4.44 -15.23 9.93
N VAL A 464 -4.62 -14.04 9.36
CA VAL A 464 -5.01 -12.86 10.13
C VAL A 464 -6.52 -12.81 10.27
N ARG A 465 -7.03 -12.69 11.50
CA ARG A 465 -8.44 -12.46 11.80
C ARG A 465 -8.62 -11.08 12.40
N ARG A 466 -9.65 -10.34 11.95
CA ARG A 466 -9.99 -9.03 12.53
C ARG A 466 -10.32 -9.20 14.01
N HIS A 467 -9.78 -8.33 14.85
CA HIS A 467 -10.06 -8.34 16.28
C HIS A 467 -11.49 -7.84 16.57
N CYS A 468 -12.09 -8.39 17.62
CA CYS A 468 -13.38 -7.98 18.13
C CYS A 468 -13.21 -6.87 19.16
N CYS A 469 -14.30 -6.17 19.46
CA CYS A 469 -14.26 -5.11 20.44
C CYS A 469 -15.56 -4.92 21.21
N ASP A 470 -15.40 -4.52 22.46
CA ASP A 470 -16.48 -4.31 23.42
C ASP A 470 -16.53 -2.84 23.81
N VAL A 471 -17.70 -2.20 23.64
CA VAL A 471 -17.96 -0.89 24.21
C VAL A 471 -18.30 -1.08 25.68
N LEU A 472 -17.48 -0.49 26.55
CA LEU A 472 -17.61 -0.69 28.00
C LEU A 472 -18.62 0.30 28.58
N PRO A 473 -19.34 -0.07 29.66
CA PRO A 473 -20.16 0.87 30.41
C PRO A 473 -19.34 2.11 30.82
N SER A 474 -19.92 3.28 30.61
CA SER A 474 -19.36 4.55 31.04
C SER A 474 -20.31 5.21 32.03
N SER A 475 -19.75 5.74 33.11
CA SER A 475 -20.48 6.56 34.07
C SER A 475 -20.73 7.99 33.58
N THR A 476 -20.16 8.38 32.43
CA THR A 476 -20.31 9.73 31.87
C THR A 476 -20.61 9.68 30.38
N GLU A 477 -21.51 10.56 29.92
CA GLU A 477 -21.79 10.75 28.49
C GLU A 477 -20.62 11.41 27.73
N TYR A 478 -19.70 12.03 28.46
CA TYR A 478 -18.54 12.73 27.92
C TYR A 478 -17.48 11.79 27.34
N LYS A 479 -17.39 10.57 27.87
CA LYS A 479 -16.30 9.62 27.58
C LYS A 479 -16.83 8.26 27.19
N MET A 480 -16.29 7.71 26.11
CA MET A 480 -16.49 6.31 25.70
C MET A 480 -15.22 5.51 25.96
N LYS A 481 -15.37 4.26 26.42
CA LYS A 481 -14.26 3.32 26.59
C LYS A 481 -14.52 2.10 25.73
N VAL A 482 -13.54 1.68 24.95
CA VAL A 482 -13.62 0.48 24.09
C VAL A 482 -12.44 -0.43 24.41
N ASN A 483 -12.70 -1.73 24.52
CA ASN A 483 -11.68 -2.76 24.65
C ASN A 483 -11.59 -3.57 23.35
N ILE A 484 -10.41 -3.66 22.76
CA ILE A 484 -10.12 -4.55 21.62
C ILE A 484 -9.47 -5.83 22.15
N ARG A 485 -9.86 -6.97 21.58
CA ARG A 485 -9.36 -8.30 21.93
C ARG A 485 -9.48 -9.24 20.74
N GLU A 486 -8.83 -10.39 20.84
CA GLU A 486 -9.13 -11.50 19.92
C GLU A 486 -10.61 -11.88 20.04
N CYS A 487 -11.20 -12.21 18.88
CA CYS A 487 -12.55 -12.74 18.84
C CYS A 487 -12.56 -14.15 19.42
N LYS A 488 -13.61 -14.50 20.17
CA LYS A 488 -13.84 -15.87 20.60
C LYS A 488 -14.12 -16.77 19.38
N GLU A 489 -14.05 -18.07 19.61
CA GLU A 489 -14.50 -19.06 18.62
C GLU A 489 -15.98 -18.80 18.27
N GLY A 490 -16.28 -18.74 16.96
CA GLY A 490 -17.63 -18.43 16.47
C GLY A 490 -18.12 -16.99 16.65
N GLU A 491 -17.39 -16.11 17.33
CA GLU A 491 -17.83 -14.72 17.57
C GLU A 491 -17.90 -13.92 16.26
N LEU A 492 -19.08 -13.35 16.00
CA LEU A 492 -19.38 -12.54 14.82
C LEU A 492 -19.24 -11.04 15.13
N ILE A 493 -18.69 -10.30 14.18
CA ILE A 493 -18.75 -8.83 14.15
C ILE A 493 -20.05 -8.47 13.44
N ALA A 494 -21.16 -8.56 14.16
CA ALA A 494 -22.49 -8.35 13.61
C ALA A 494 -23.30 -7.37 14.46
N MET A 495 -24.07 -6.53 13.77
CA MET A 495 -25.20 -5.82 14.37
C MET A 495 -26.25 -6.84 14.80
N HIS A 496 -27.00 -6.51 15.85
CA HIS A 496 -28.12 -7.35 16.29
C HIS A 496 -29.40 -6.84 15.62
N THR A 497 -30.23 -7.77 15.17
CA THR A 497 -31.57 -7.53 14.61
C THR A 497 -32.55 -7.15 15.70
#